data_AF-A0A177ENC0-F1
#
_entry.id   AF-A0A177ENC0-F1
#
_cell.length_a   1.000
_cell.length_b   1.000
_cell.length_c   1.000
_cell.angle_alpha   90.00
_cell.angle_beta   90.00
_cell.angle_gamma   90.00
#
_symmetry.space_group_name_H-M   'P 1'
#
loop_
_entity.id
_entity.type
_entity.pdbx_description
1 polymer ?
#
loop_
_entity_poly.entity_id
_entity_poly.type
_entity_poly.pdbx_seq_one_letter_code
_entity_poly.pdbx_strand_id
1 'polypeptide(L)'
;MEEEKYSRQIKLFGHEAQKRIKESHIHIKGNTKETMVDCMVRLLLQIGANVCRDNMCTAEPTWMFMCDLDKESIENTYCDNKNILYISTKTLSMSRAYAEPPKPEISSIEHIEIYLNILGGMAVQEYVKSVAGVKSVEQWSLDPSIFEN
;
A
#
# COMPACT_ATOMS: atom_id res chain seq x y z
N MET A 1 -15.28 17.15 15.92
CA MET A 1 -13.86 16.84 16.19
C MET A 1 -13.27 15.82 15.21
N GLU A 2 -13.74 14.58 15.10
CA GLU A 2 -13.19 13.63 14.08
C GLU A 2 -13.73 13.84 12.67
N GLU A 3 -15.01 14.22 12.50
CA GLU A 3 -15.57 14.50 11.17
C GLU A 3 -14.91 15.70 10.49
N GLU A 4 -14.50 16.71 11.26
CA GLU A 4 -13.77 17.86 10.72
C GLU A 4 -12.39 17.45 10.18
N LYS A 5 -11.69 16.55 10.89
CA LYS A 5 -10.38 16.02 10.48
C LYS A 5 -10.44 15.34 9.11
N TYR A 6 -11.49 14.54 8.87
CA TYR A 6 -11.67 13.76 7.65
C TYR A 6 -12.67 14.39 6.66
N SER A 7 -13.11 15.62 6.89
CA SER A 7 -14.17 16.28 6.11
C SER A 7 -13.92 16.29 4.60
N ARG A 8 -12.66 16.46 4.18
CA ARG A 8 -12.28 16.41 2.76
C ARG A 8 -12.37 15.00 2.17
N GLN A 9 -11.95 13.99 2.91
CA GLN A 9 -12.03 12.58 2.49
C GLN A 9 -13.49 12.14 2.40
N ILE A 10 -14.30 12.50 3.38
CA ILE A 10 -15.74 12.24 3.40
C ILE A 10 -16.43 12.88 2.20
N LYS A 11 -16.07 14.12 1.83
CA LYS A 11 -16.60 14.77 0.63
C LYS A 11 -16.22 14.05 -0.67
N LEU A 12 -15.05 13.42 -0.73
CA LEU A 12 -14.55 12.74 -1.93
C LEU A 12 -15.06 11.30 -2.06
N PHE A 13 -15.13 10.56 -0.96
CA PHE A 13 -15.37 9.11 -0.96
C PHE A 13 -16.62 8.68 -0.19
N GLY A 14 -17.29 9.61 0.49
CA GLY A 14 -18.49 9.36 1.28
C GLY A 14 -18.22 8.88 2.72
N HIS A 15 -19.23 9.00 3.57
CA HIS A 15 -19.17 8.58 4.97
C HIS A 15 -18.92 7.08 5.13
N GLU A 16 -19.57 6.25 4.30
CA GLU A 16 -19.41 4.79 4.33
C GLU A 16 -17.97 4.36 4.05
N ALA A 17 -17.29 5.00 3.10
CA ALA A 17 -15.88 4.71 2.83
C ALA A 17 -15.01 5.07 4.04
N GLN A 18 -15.21 6.24 4.63
CA GLN A 18 -14.45 6.66 5.80
C GLN A 18 -14.68 5.73 7.00
N LYS A 19 -15.92 5.26 7.19
CA LYS A 19 -16.26 4.28 8.23
C LYS A 19 -15.49 2.97 8.03
N ARG A 20 -15.52 2.42 6.82
CA ARG A 20 -14.77 1.19 6.47
C ARG A 20 -13.25 1.35 6.61
N ILE A 21 -12.71 2.53 6.28
CA ILE A 21 -11.28 2.82 6.50
C ILE A 21 -10.95 2.74 7.99
N LYS A 22 -11.77 3.35 8.85
CA LYS A 22 -11.59 3.31 10.31
C LYS A 22 -11.76 1.92 10.91
N GLU A 23 -12.58 1.07 10.31
CA GLU A 23 -12.79 -0.33 10.74
C GLU A 23 -11.72 -1.29 10.19
N SER A 24 -10.93 -0.84 9.20
CA SER A 24 -9.92 -1.69 8.57
C SER A 24 -8.72 -1.92 9.49
N HIS A 25 -8.23 -3.17 9.46
CA HIS A 25 -7.04 -3.64 10.14
C HIS A 25 -6.01 -3.97 9.07
N ILE A 26 -5.09 -3.05 8.84
CA ILE A 26 -4.11 -3.13 7.76
C ILE A 26 -2.82 -3.72 8.29
N HIS A 27 -2.43 -4.87 7.76
CA HIS A 27 -1.16 -5.49 8.08
C HIS A 27 -0.13 -5.10 7.04
N ILE A 28 1.03 -4.63 7.48
CA ILE A 28 2.16 -4.39 6.60
C ILE A 28 3.23 -5.43 6.92
N LYS A 29 3.56 -6.22 5.91
CA LYS A 29 4.63 -7.20 5.94
C LYS A 29 5.71 -6.80 4.95
N GLY A 30 6.96 -6.86 5.39
CA GLY A 30 8.10 -6.52 4.55
C GLY A 30 9.38 -6.57 5.35
N ASN A 31 10.52 -6.38 4.69
CA ASN A 31 11.80 -6.32 5.39
C ASN A 31 11.85 -5.04 6.25
N THR A 32 12.08 -5.22 7.55
CA THR A 32 11.89 -4.24 8.63
C THR A 32 12.80 -2.99 8.59
N LYS A 33 13.66 -2.84 7.58
CA LYS A 33 14.60 -1.71 7.43
C LYS A 33 14.15 -0.65 6.40
N GLU A 34 12.91 -0.69 5.94
CA GLU A 34 12.52 0.05 4.73
C GLU A 34 11.75 1.34 5.02
N THR A 35 12.32 2.45 4.55
CA THR A 35 11.70 3.78 4.44
C THR A 35 10.28 3.73 3.86
N MET A 36 10.01 2.77 2.98
CA MET A 36 8.70 2.54 2.40
C MET A 36 7.64 2.13 3.43
N VAL A 37 7.98 1.20 4.34
CA VAL A 37 7.07 0.75 5.39
C VAL A 37 6.74 1.88 6.38
N ASP A 38 7.73 2.74 6.69
CA ASP A 38 7.51 3.96 7.48
C ASP A 38 6.59 4.95 6.77
N CYS A 39 6.83 5.20 5.49
CA CYS A 39 6.00 6.09 4.69
C CYS A 39 4.53 5.61 4.66
N MET A 40 4.30 4.33 4.37
CA MET A 40 2.96 3.76 4.32
C MET A 40 2.23 3.80 5.65
N VAL A 41 2.90 3.43 6.75
CA VAL A 41 2.29 3.53 8.09
C VAL A 41 1.80 4.94 8.36
N ARG A 42 2.64 5.94 8.09
CA ARG A 42 2.28 7.35 8.28
C ARG A 42 1.07 7.73 7.44
N LEU A 43 1.07 7.40 6.14
CA LEU A 43 -0.02 7.74 5.22
C LEU A 43 -1.35 7.06 5.61
N LEU A 44 -1.30 5.78 5.98
CA LEU A 44 -2.47 5.01 6.39
C LEU A 44 -3.06 5.51 7.72
N LEU A 45 -2.22 5.85 8.69
CA LEU A 45 -2.67 6.47 9.95
C LEU A 45 -3.27 7.87 9.70
N GLN A 46 -2.75 8.63 8.75
CA GLN A 46 -3.28 9.95 8.39
C GLN A 46 -4.71 9.89 7.83
N ILE A 47 -5.06 8.83 7.10
CA ILE A 47 -6.43 8.61 6.61
C ILE A 47 -7.34 7.90 7.64
N GLY A 48 -6.80 7.57 8.81
CA GLY A 48 -7.55 7.01 9.93
C GLY A 48 -7.71 5.49 9.91
N ALA A 49 -6.89 4.76 9.15
CA ALA A 49 -6.87 3.30 9.21
C ALA A 49 -6.12 2.80 10.46
N ASN A 50 -6.47 1.60 10.94
CA ASN A 50 -5.67 0.92 11.96
C ASN A 50 -4.56 0.15 11.25
N VAL A 51 -3.32 0.44 11.63
CA VAL A 51 -2.14 -0.10 10.95
C VAL A 51 -1.32 -0.91 11.91
N CYS A 52 -0.87 -2.04 11.42
CA CYS A 52 -0.36 -3.11 12.23
C CYS A 52 0.93 -3.63 11.58
N ARG A 53 2.06 -3.49 12.30
CA ARG A 53 3.38 -3.91 11.83
C ARG A 53 3.68 -5.31 12.33
N ASP A 54 3.78 -6.24 11.38
CA ASP A 54 4.08 -7.66 11.55
C ASP A 54 3.76 -8.25 12.96
N ASN A 55 4.67 -8.98 13.61
CA ASN A 55 4.52 -9.78 14.85
C ASN A 55 3.77 -9.16 16.05
N MET A 56 3.33 -7.90 15.98
CA MET A 56 2.57 -7.19 17.01
C MET A 56 1.04 -7.33 16.85
N CYS A 57 0.57 -7.96 15.77
CA CYS A 57 -0.85 -7.99 15.43
C CYS A 57 -1.59 -9.21 15.97
N THR A 58 -2.66 -8.97 16.73
CA THR A 58 -3.56 -10.00 17.26
C THR A 58 -4.88 -10.10 16.50
N ALA A 59 -5.23 -9.08 15.71
CA ALA A 59 -6.43 -9.05 14.89
C ALA A 59 -6.19 -9.68 13.51
N GLU A 60 -7.25 -10.22 12.89
CA GLU A 60 -7.19 -10.67 11.51
C GLU A 60 -7.08 -9.47 10.53
N PRO A 61 -6.23 -9.56 9.49
CA PRO A 61 -6.07 -8.48 8.52
C PRO A 61 -7.30 -8.33 7.63
N THR A 62 -7.86 -7.12 7.53
CA THR A 62 -8.83 -6.79 6.46
C THR A 62 -8.12 -6.49 5.14
N TRP A 63 -6.89 -5.97 5.22
CA TRP A 63 -6.00 -5.67 4.10
C TRP A 63 -4.56 -6.01 4.46
N MET A 64 -3.79 -6.44 3.47
CA MET A 64 -2.36 -6.73 3.63
C MET A 64 -1.54 -6.00 2.58
N PHE A 65 -0.51 -5.28 3.03
CA PHE A 65 0.51 -4.67 2.19
C PHE A 65 1.78 -5.50 2.33
N MET A 66 2.30 -5.97 1.21
CA MET A 66 3.47 -6.84 1.15
C MET A 66 4.58 -6.13 0.40
N CYS A 67 5.65 -5.74 1.11
CA CYS A 67 6.78 -4.98 0.57
C CYS A 67 7.99 -5.88 0.42
N ASP A 68 8.47 -6.04 -0.82
CA ASP A 68 9.72 -6.74 -1.16
C ASP A 68 9.87 -8.15 -0.55
N LEU A 69 8.74 -8.80 -0.25
CA LEU A 69 8.72 -10.20 0.18
C LEU A 69 8.97 -11.12 -1.01
N ASP A 70 9.70 -12.22 -0.76
CA ASP A 70 9.92 -13.25 -1.75
C ASP A 70 8.65 -14.09 -1.98
N LYS A 71 8.53 -14.66 -3.18
CA LYS A 71 7.33 -15.40 -3.62
C LYS A 71 6.99 -16.56 -2.67
N GLU A 72 8.00 -17.25 -2.14
CA GLU A 72 7.85 -18.35 -1.16
C GLU A 72 7.24 -17.88 0.16
N SER A 73 7.60 -16.69 0.66
CA SER A 73 6.96 -16.09 1.83
C SER A 73 5.50 -15.73 1.51
N ILE A 74 5.17 -15.34 0.28
CA ILE A 74 3.80 -14.96 -0.08
C ILE A 74 2.89 -16.19 -0.17
N GLU A 75 3.33 -17.25 -0.85
CA GLU A 75 2.58 -18.50 -1.05
C GLU A 75 2.26 -19.24 0.25
N ASN A 76 3.17 -19.21 1.23
CA ASN A 76 2.94 -19.82 2.53
C ASN A 76 1.99 -19.01 3.43
N THR A 77 1.77 -17.73 3.13
CA THR A 77 1.07 -16.85 4.07
C THR A 77 -0.45 -16.88 3.83
N TYR A 78 -1.00 -16.68 2.63
CA TYR A 78 -2.47 -16.65 2.42
C TYR A 78 -2.89 -16.82 0.94
N CYS A 79 -3.53 -17.95 0.60
CA CYS A 79 -4.00 -18.21 -0.78
C CYS A 79 -5.39 -17.61 -1.13
N ASP A 80 -6.22 -17.22 -0.15
CA ASP A 80 -7.62 -16.85 -0.43
C ASP A 80 -7.98 -15.37 -0.17
N ASN A 81 -7.02 -14.55 0.29
CA ASN A 81 -7.33 -13.18 0.66
C ASN A 81 -7.26 -12.24 -0.56
N LYS A 82 -8.41 -11.71 -1.00
CA LYS A 82 -8.51 -10.81 -2.17
C LYS A 82 -7.99 -9.39 -1.91
N ASN A 83 -7.65 -9.06 -0.67
CA ASN A 83 -7.27 -7.71 -0.22
C ASN A 83 -5.76 -7.59 0.02
N ILE A 84 -4.96 -8.09 -0.92
CA ILE A 84 -3.49 -8.04 -0.86
C ILE A 84 -2.97 -7.05 -1.92
N LEU A 85 -2.13 -6.11 -1.48
CA LEU A 85 -1.35 -5.22 -2.32
C LEU A 85 0.13 -5.56 -2.18
N TYR A 86 0.74 -6.05 -3.26
CA TYR A 86 2.17 -6.26 -3.34
C TYR A 86 2.85 -5.00 -3.84
N ILE A 87 4.02 -4.70 -3.29
CA ILE A 87 4.82 -3.52 -3.57
C ILE A 87 6.26 -3.99 -3.67
N SER A 88 6.90 -3.70 -4.81
CA SER A 88 8.35 -3.89 -4.94
C SER A 88 9.04 -2.55 -5.12
N THR A 89 10.00 -2.27 -4.24
CA THR A 89 10.84 -1.09 -4.34
C THR A 89 11.96 -1.26 -5.36
N LYS A 90 12.32 -2.51 -5.71
CA LYS A 90 13.31 -2.82 -6.75
C LYS A 90 12.83 -2.51 -8.17
N THR A 91 11.57 -2.80 -8.45
CA THR A 91 10.93 -2.54 -9.76
C THR A 91 10.02 -1.31 -9.74
N LEU A 92 9.97 -0.60 -8.60
CA LEU A 92 9.08 0.53 -8.34
C LEU A 92 7.63 0.27 -8.81
N SER A 93 7.09 -0.89 -8.43
CA SER A 93 5.78 -1.36 -8.90
C SER A 93 4.88 -1.80 -7.76
N MET A 94 3.57 -1.74 -8.01
CA MET A 94 2.53 -2.25 -7.13
C MET A 94 1.52 -3.09 -7.91
N SER A 95 1.02 -4.16 -7.31
CA SER A 95 -0.06 -4.98 -7.89
C SER A 95 -1.06 -5.48 -6.85
N ARG A 96 -2.30 -5.68 -7.29
CA ARG A 96 -3.33 -6.45 -6.57
C ARG A 96 -3.15 -7.92 -6.88
N ALA A 97 -3.02 -8.73 -5.83
CA ALA A 97 -2.70 -10.15 -5.97
C ALA A 97 -1.41 -10.42 -6.78
N TYR A 98 -1.08 -11.70 -6.89
CA TYR A 98 0.16 -12.23 -7.44
C TYR A 98 0.29 -11.97 -8.95
N ALA A 99 0.63 -10.76 -9.35
CA ALA A 99 1.19 -10.50 -10.67
C ALA A 99 2.70 -10.66 -10.55
N GLU A 100 3.28 -11.61 -11.27
CA GLU A 100 4.73 -11.80 -11.31
C GLU A 100 5.36 -10.52 -11.86
N PRO A 101 6.16 -9.78 -11.06
CA PRO A 101 6.73 -8.53 -11.53
C PRO A 101 7.70 -8.83 -12.68
N PRO A 102 7.76 -7.97 -13.71
CA PRO A 102 8.80 -8.07 -14.72
C PRO A 102 10.18 -8.03 -14.05
N LYS A 103 11.14 -8.80 -14.58
CA LYS A 103 12.51 -8.83 -14.05
C LYS A 103 13.11 -7.41 -14.10
N PRO A 104 13.68 -6.90 -13.00
CA PRO A 104 14.24 -5.55 -12.97
C PRO A 104 15.52 -5.46 -13.81
N GLU A 105 15.66 -4.37 -14.55
CA GLU A 105 16.96 -3.75 -14.80
C GLU A 105 17.18 -2.73 -13.67
N ILE A 106 18.17 -2.98 -12.81
CA ILE A 106 18.49 -2.08 -11.70
C ILE A 106 19.18 -0.85 -12.29
N SER A 107 18.50 0.30 -12.33
CA SER A 107 19.17 1.59 -12.46
C SER A 107 19.53 2.12 -11.08
N SER A 108 20.70 2.73 -10.95
CA SER A 108 21.11 3.47 -9.76
C SER A 108 20.39 4.81 -9.76
N ILE A 109 19.31 4.91 -8.98
CA ILE A 109 18.41 6.06 -9.02
C ILE A 109 18.80 7.07 -7.93
N GLU A 110 19.18 8.29 -8.32
CA GLU A 110 19.62 9.36 -7.39
C GLU A 110 18.51 9.87 -6.46
N HIS A 111 17.23 9.60 -6.78
CA HIS A 111 16.06 10.11 -6.06
C HIS A 111 15.19 9.04 -5.38
N ILE A 112 15.80 7.94 -4.94
CA ILE A 112 15.08 6.76 -4.40
C ILE A 112 13.97 7.11 -3.39
N GLU A 113 14.21 8.03 -2.43
CA GLU A 113 13.22 8.40 -1.42
C GLU A 113 11.95 9.04 -2.02
N ILE A 114 12.10 9.88 -3.05
CA ILE A 114 10.97 10.52 -3.74
C ILE A 114 10.10 9.45 -4.40
N TYR A 115 10.72 8.48 -5.08
CA TYR A 115 10.00 7.41 -5.76
C TYR A 115 9.30 6.46 -4.79
N LEU A 116 9.93 6.16 -3.66
CA LEU A 116 9.28 5.40 -2.58
C LEU A 116 8.06 6.15 -2.03
N ASN A 117 8.14 7.47 -1.86
CA ASN A 117 7.00 8.27 -1.40
C ASN A 117 5.86 8.29 -2.42
N ILE A 118 6.16 8.39 -3.72
CA ILE A 118 5.16 8.31 -4.79
C ILE A 118 4.48 6.94 -4.76
N LEU A 119 5.26 5.86 -4.74
CA LEU A 119 4.76 4.49 -4.70
C LEU A 119 3.89 4.25 -3.46
N GLY A 120 4.30 4.76 -2.30
CA GLY A 120 3.53 4.69 -1.04
C GLY A 120 2.20 5.43 -1.11
N GLY A 121 2.22 6.66 -1.66
CA GLY A 121 1.01 7.44 -1.89
C GLY A 121 0.02 6.72 -2.81
N MET A 122 0.54 6.12 -3.88
CA MET A 122 -0.27 5.36 -4.82
C MET A 122 -0.90 4.12 -4.21
N ALA A 123 -0.16 3.38 -3.39
CA ALA A 123 -0.69 2.22 -2.69
C ALA A 123 -1.84 2.57 -1.73
N VAL A 124 -1.68 3.67 -0.99
CA VAL A 124 -2.75 4.18 -0.12
C VAL A 124 -3.95 4.65 -0.93
N GLN A 125 -3.73 5.31 -2.07
CA GLN A 125 -4.82 5.76 -2.93
C GLN A 125 -5.63 4.58 -3.49
N GLU A 126 -4.98 3.53 -3.99
CA GLU A 126 -5.67 2.34 -4.51
C GLU A 126 -6.40 1.57 -3.42
N TYR A 127 -5.87 1.54 -2.20
CA TYR A 127 -6.59 1.04 -1.03
C TYR A 127 -7.88 1.84 -0.77
N VAL A 128 -7.81 3.17 -0.70
CA VAL A 128 -8.97 4.05 -0.46
C VAL A 128 -10.04 3.86 -1.54
N LYS A 129 -9.63 3.81 -2.82
CA LYS A 129 -10.54 3.52 -3.94
C LYS A 129 -11.25 2.19 -3.76
N SER A 130 -10.53 1.14 -3.39
CA SER A 130 -11.12 -0.19 -3.16
C SER A 130 -12.20 -0.14 -2.08
N VAL A 131 -11.90 0.50 -0.96
CA VAL A 131 -12.83 0.60 0.18
C VAL A 131 -14.08 1.39 -0.19
N ALA A 132 -13.91 2.42 -1.01
CA ALA A 132 -15.00 3.22 -1.58
C ALA A 132 -15.79 2.52 -2.71
N GLY A 133 -15.41 1.30 -3.11
CA GLY A 133 -16.04 0.59 -4.23
C GLY A 133 -15.74 1.21 -5.60
N VAL A 134 -14.69 2.02 -5.69
CA VAL A 134 -14.21 2.62 -6.95
C VAL A 134 -13.31 1.62 -7.67
N LYS A 135 -13.47 1.55 -8.99
CA LYS A 135 -12.61 0.71 -9.84
C LYS A 135 -11.15 1.06 -9.58
N SER A 136 -10.39 0.03 -9.23
CA SER A 136 -8.99 0.15 -8.87
C SER A 136 -8.12 -0.50 -9.94
N VAL A 137 -6.86 -0.09 -10.00
CA VAL A 137 -5.91 -0.62 -10.97
C VAL A 137 -5.34 -1.94 -10.45
N GLU A 138 -5.19 -2.93 -11.34
CA GLU A 138 -4.61 -4.22 -10.98
C GLU A 138 -3.09 -4.13 -10.81
N GLN A 139 -2.42 -3.31 -11.61
CA GLN A 139 -0.98 -3.11 -11.55
C GLN A 139 -0.59 -1.69 -11.94
N TRP A 140 0.43 -1.17 -11.27
CA TRP A 140 1.06 0.10 -11.60
C TRP A 140 2.58 -0.01 -11.45
N SER A 141 3.32 0.71 -12.29
CA SER A 141 4.79 0.83 -12.21
C SER A 141 5.18 2.28 -12.46
N LEU A 142 6.14 2.75 -11.67
CA LEU A 142 6.75 4.06 -11.80
C LEU A 142 7.89 3.97 -12.81
N ASP A 143 7.81 4.75 -13.88
CA ASP A 143 8.93 4.99 -14.78
C ASP A 143 9.70 6.24 -14.29
N PRO A 144 10.92 6.10 -13.74
CA PRO A 144 11.69 7.23 -13.22
C PRO A 144 12.20 8.17 -14.33
N SER A 145 12.36 7.66 -15.56
CA SER A 145 12.98 8.38 -16.67
C SER A 145 12.24 9.67 -17.04
N ILE A 146 10.95 9.75 -16.71
CA ILE A 146 10.14 10.95 -16.94
C ILE A 146 10.53 12.13 -16.04
N PHE A 147 11.23 11.89 -14.93
CA PHE A 147 11.61 12.90 -13.94
C PHE A 147 13.09 13.27 -13.96
N GLU A 148 13.93 12.52 -14.69
CA GLU A 148 15.38 12.68 -14.72
C GLU A 148 15.86 13.58 -15.89
N ASN A 149 14.94 14.39 -16.48
CA ASN A 149 15.23 15.33 -17.59
C ASN A 149 15.60 16.73 -17.12
#